data_AF-A0A5C5X0D1-F1
#
_entry.id   AF-A0A5C5X0D1-F1
#
_cell.length_a   1.000
_cell.length_b   1.000
_cell.length_c   1.000
_cell.angle_alpha   90.00
_cell.angle_beta   90.00
_cell.angle_gamma   90.00
#
_symmetry.space_group_name_H-M   'P 1'
#
loop_
_entity.id
_entity.type
_entity.pdbx_description
1 polymer ?
#
loop_
_entity_poly.entity_id
_entity_poly.type
_entity_poly.pdbx_seq_one_letter_code
_entity_poly.pdbx_strand_id
1 'polypeptide(L)'
;MSAVPMSLFHYWQRILLSGVRPNSVIQDFDQTLTTTRKCVESLDVIAAALGAKHDVDVAANVVDQILEDQVENLVTAMQRVTEAMFAELPTASTFKVDTNLFQRVDDASNKWRDATHSGYDDILASGQLDFLKIMVQRRHKIGHRQGIVDQKYVEKSGDRTFVPGNG
;
A
#
# COMPACT_ATOMS: atom_id res chain seq x y z
N MET A 1 7.42 -16.52 16.22
CA MET A 1 6.25 -15.66 16.47
C MET A 1 6.74 -14.38 17.12
N SER A 2 7.11 -13.38 16.32
CA SER A 2 7.57 -12.08 16.86
C SER A 2 6.37 -11.16 16.89
N ALA A 3 5.99 -10.74 18.10
CA ALA A 3 5.01 -9.67 18.28
C ALA A 3 5.51 -8.42 17.55
N VAL A 4 4.71 -7.92 16.62
CA VAL A 4 4.86 -6.59 16.01
C VAL A 4 4.99 -5.58 17.15
N PRO A 5 5.85 -4.54 17.07
CA PRO A 5 6.06 -3.60 18.17
C PRO A 5 4.81 -2.70 18.33
N MET A 6 3.80 -3.22 19.04
CA MET A 6 2.61 -2.48 19.48
C MET A 6 2.98 -1.22 20.29
N SER A 7 4.18 -1.15 20.86
CA SER A 7 4.59 0.00 21.69
C SER A 7 4.64 1.32 20.93
N LEU A 8 4.98 1.31 19.64
CA LEU A 8 5.07 2.51 18.82
C LEU A 8 3.73 2.88 18.20
N PHE A 9 2.93 1.91 17.75
CA PHE A 9 1.54 2.18 17.37
C PHE A 9 0.75 2.79 18.54
N HIS A 10 0.92 2.27 19.76
CA HIS A 10 0.36 2.86 20.97
C HIS A 10 0.97 4.23 21.35
N TYR A 11 2.24 4.50 20.98
CA TYR A 11 2.88 5.81 21.16
C TYR A 11 2.28 6.85 20.21
N TRP A 12 2.11 6.50 18.93
CA TRP A 12 1.38 7.29 17.94
C TRP A 12 -0.09 7.48 18.34
N GLN A 13 -0.75 6.41 18.81
CA GLN A 13 -2.13 6.46 19.30
C GLN A 13 -2.26 7.33 20.56
N ARG A 14 -1.28 7.35 21.48
CA ARG A 14 -1.28 8.24 22.65
C ARG A 14 -1.06 9.71 22.30
N ILE A 15 -0.21 10.02 21.31
CA ILE A 15 0.01 11.39 20.83
C ILE A 15 -1.24 11.91 20.10
N LEU A 16 -1.95 11.04 19.38
CA LEU A 16 -3.14 11.39 18.60
C LEU A 16 -4.45 11.43 19.42
N LEU A 17 -4.52 10.76 20.58
CA LEU A 17 -5.72 10.71 21.42
C LEU A 17 -5.83 11.84 22.46
N SER A 18 -4.87 12.76 22.55
CA SER A 18 -4.98 13.93 23.44
C SER A 18 -5.83 15.08 22.87
N GLY A 19 -6.44 14.94 21.69
CA GLY A 19 -7.53 15.82 21.26
C GLY A 19 -7.75 15.90 19.74
N VAL A 20 -8.65 15.05 19.21
CA VAL A 20 -9.63 15.32 18.12
C VAL A 20 -9.03 15.94 16.81
N ARG A 21 -8.86 15.31 15.62
CA ARG A 21 -9.58 14.24 14.87
C ARG A 21 -8.67 13.57 13.80
N PRO A 22 -8.25 12.30 13.96
CA PRO A 22 -7.86 11.45 12.81
C PRO A 22 -8.86 10.30 12.55
N ASN A 23 -10.01 10.31 13.21
CA ASN A 23 -10.88 9.13 13.28
C ASN A 23 -11.42 8.70 11.90
N SER A 24 -11.80 9.63 11.01
CA SER A 24 -12.38 9.26 9.72
C SER A 24 -11.34 8.71 8.72
N VAL A 25 -10.16 9.33 8.60
CA VAL A 25 -9.15 8.88 7.63
C VAL A 25 -8.53 7.54 8.06
N ILE A 26 -8.34 7.33 9.37
CA ILE A 26 -7.91 6.03 9.89
C ILE A 26 -9.01 4.98 9.69
N GLN A 27 -10.28 5.32 9.95
CA GLN A 27 -11.40 4.42 9.65
C GLN A 27 -11.51 4.09 8.17
N ASP A 28 -11.29 5.06 7.28
CA ASP A 28 -11.29 4.85 5.83
C ASP A 28 -10.14 3.93 5.40
N PHE A 29 -8.97 4.06 6.05
CA PHE A 29 -7.83 3.17 5.83
C PHE A 29 -8.14 1.74 6.29
N ASP A 30 -8.66 1.56 7.51
CA ASP A 30 -9.05 0.25 8.04
C ASP A 30 -10.17 -0.40 7.20
N GLN A 31 -11.11 0.42 6.73
CA GLN A 31 -12.17 -0.03 5.83
C GLN A 31 -11.59 -0.46 4.49
N THR A 32 -10.60 0.27 3.94
CA THR A 32 -9.90 -0.12 2.71
C THR A 32 -9.19 -1.46 2.91
N LEU A 33 -8.44 -1.64 4.01
CA LEU A 33 -7.79 -2.92 4.34
C LEU A 33 -8.79 -4.08 4.42
N THR A 34 -9.93 -3.83 5.07
CA THR A 34 -10.99 -4.83 5.24
C THR A 34 -11.62 -5.20 3.90
N THR A 35 -11.94 -4.21 3.07
CA THR A 35 -12.55 -4.43 1.75
C THR A 35 -11.58 -5.15 0.81
N THR A 36 -10.31 -4.73 0.76
CA THR A 36 -9.28 -5.37 -0.05
C THR A 36 -9.07 -6.82 0.37
N ARG A 37 -9.01 -7.12 1.67
CA ARG A 37 -8.91 -8.50 2.16
C ARG A 37 -10.08 -9.35 1.67
N LYS A 38 -11.32 -8.89 1.87
CA LYS A 38 -12.52 -9.61 1.42
C LYS A 38 -12.55 -9.80 -0.10
N CYS A 39 -12.07 -8.81 -0.85
CA CYS A 39 -11.96 -8.88 -2.30
C CYS A 39 -10.97 -9.97 -2.72
N VAL A 40 -9.76 -9.98 -2.14
CA VAL A 40 -8.75 -11.01 -2.40
C VAL A 40 -9.24 -12.41 -2.02
N GLU A 41 -9.91 -12.55 -0.87
CA GLU A 41 -10.51 -13.81 -0.41
C GLU A 41 -11.63 -14.30 -1.35
N SER A 42 -12.23 -13.41 -2.14
CA SER A 42 -13.30 -13.75 -3.09
C SER A 42 -12.78 -14.11 -4.49
N LEU A 43 -11.49 -13.95 -4.78
CA LEU A 43 -10.93 -14.12 -6.13
C LEU A 43 -11.11 -15.53 -6.68
N ASP A 44 -10.93 -16.56 -5.86
CA ASP A 44 -11.13 -17.96 -6.28
C ASP A 44 -12.57 -18.22 -6.77
N VAL A 45 -13.55 -17.65 -6.05
CA VAL A 45 -14.97 -17.75 -6.42
C VAL A 45 -15.25 -17.01 -7.72
N ILE A 46 -14.68 -15.82 -7.88
CA ILE A 46 -14.81 -15.01 -9.10
C ILE A 46 -14.18 -15.75 -10.29
N ALA A 47 -12.97 -16.28 -10.12
CA ALA A 47 -12.25 -17.01 -11.14
C ALA A 47 -13.01 -18.26 -11.60
N ALA A 48 -13.54 -19.06 -10.65
CA ALA A 48 -14.34 -20.23 -10.96
C ALA A 48 -15.63 -19.88 -11.72
N ALA A 49 -16.33 -18.82 -11.31
CA ALA A 49 -17.56 -18.38 -11.96
C ALA A 49 -17.31 -17.87 -13.39
N LEU A 50 -16.22 -17.12 -13.60
CA LEU A 50 -15.84 -16.63 -14.92
C LEU A 50 -15.35 -17.77 -15.83
N GLY A 51 -14.51 -18.66 -15.32
CA GLY A 51 -13.98 -19.80 -16.08
C GLY A 51 -15.09 -20.78 -16.51
N ALA A 52 -16.14 -20.94 -15.70
CA ALA A 52 -17.29 -21.77 -16.05
C ALA A 52 -18.18 -21.18 -17.17
N LYS A 53 -18.20 -19.84 -17.30
CA LYS A 53 -19.06 -19.12 -18.26
C LYS A 53 -18.33 -18.70 -19.52
N HIS A 54 -17.03 -18.45 -19.41
CA HIS A 54 -16.13 -18.00 -20.46
C HIS A 54 -15.02 -19.05 -20.61
N ASP A 55 -13.78 -18.67 -20.35
CA ASP A 55 -12.61 -19.55 -20.34
C ASP A 55 -11.65 -19.14 -19.21
N VAL A 56 -10.61 -19.94 -19.02
CA VAL A 56 -9.62 -19.77 -17.95
C VAL A 56 -8.76 -18.51 -18.13
N ASP A 57 -8.51 -18.10 -19.38
CA ASP A 57 -7.66 -16.94 -19.68
C ASP A 57 -8.41 -15.63 -19.37
N VAL A 58 -9.70 -15.57 -19.69
CA VAL A 58 -10.59 -14.46 -19.29
C VAL A 58 -10.65 -14.36 -17.77
N ALA A 59 -10.78 -15.49 -17.07
CA ALA A 59 -10.80 -15.50 -15.60
C ALA A 59 -9.49 -15.00 -15.00
N ALA A 60 -8.34 -15.46 -15.53
CA ALA A 60 -7.01 -15.04 -15.07
C ALA A 60 -6.78 -13.53 -15.27
N ASN A 61 -7.10 -13.00 -16.46
CA ASN A 61 -6.97 -11.57 -16.75
C ASN A 61 -7.80 -10.69 -15.81
N VAL A 62 -9.02 -11.12 -15.47
CA VAL A 62 -9.87 -10.38 -14.53
C VAL A 62 -9.32 -10.43 -13.11
N VAL A 63 -8.82 -11.58 -12.65
CA VAL A 63 -8.18 -11.71 -11.34
C VAL A 63 -6.96 -10.80 -11.23
N ASP A 64 -6.10 -10.79 -12.25
CA ASP A 64 -4.92 -9.93 -12.30
C ASP A 64 -5.31 -8.45 -12.24
N GLN A 65 -6.29 -8.03 -13.04
CA GLN A 65 -6.79 -6.65 -13.00
C GLN A 65 -7.33 -6.26 -11.61
N ILE A 66 -8.11 -7.14 -10.96
CA ILE A 66 -8.64 -6.87 -9.62
C ILE A 66 -7.49 -6.70 -8.61
N LEU A 67 -6.47 -7.56 -8.68
CA LEU A 67 -5.30 -7.47 -7.81
C LEU A 67 -4.53 -6.16 -8.03
N GLU A 68 -4.39 -5.72 -9.27
CA GLU A 68 -3.76 -4.44 -9.60
C GLU A 68 -4.52 -3.25 -9.02
N ASP A 69 -5.85 -3.25 -9.17
CA ASP A 69 -6.71 -2.21 -8.60
C ASP A 69 -6.58 -2.20 -7.06
N GLN A 70 -6.45 -3.37 -6.42
CA GLN A 70 -6.23 -3.44 -4.98
C GLN A 70 -4.88 -2.83 -4.55
N VAL A 71 -3.81 -3.01 -5.33
CA VAL A 71 -2.51 -2.38 -5.04
C VAL A 71 -2.62 -0.86 -5.13
N GLU A 72 -3.29 -0.32 -6.15
CA GLU A 72 -3.51 1.12 -6.28
C GLU A 72 -4.33 1.68 -5.11
N ASN A 73 -5.41 1.00 -4.72
CA ASN A 73 -6.26 1.39 -3.61
C ASN A 73 -5.48 1.44 -2.29
N LEU A 74 -4.70 0.40 -1.99
CA LEU A 74 -3.91 0.31 -0.76
C LEU A 74 -2.84 1.40 -0.67
N VAL A 75 -2.08 1.63 -1.75
CA VAL A 75 -1.03 2.67 -1.76
C VAL A 75 -1.66 4.06 -1.63
N THR A 76 -2.79 4.31 -2.28
CA THR A 76 -3.50 5.59 -2.18
C THR A 76 -4.07 5.81 -0.78
N ALA A 77 -4.66 4.78 -0.17
CA ALA A 77 -5.18 4.87 1.19
C ALA A 77 -4.03 5.09 2.20
N MET A 78 -2.90 4.41 2.02
CA MET A 78 -1.69 4.61 2.83
C MET A 78 -1.21 6.06 2.72
N GLN A 79 -1.10 6.61 1.50
CA GLN A 79 -0.72 8.01 1.32
C GLN A 79 -1.64 8.94 2.13
N ARG A 80 -2.96 8.81 1.96
CA ARG A 80 -3.94 9.68 2.64
C ARG A 80 -3.83 9.62 4.16
N VAL A 81 -3.70 8.42 4.73
CA VAL A 81 -3.56 8.29 6.18
C VAL A 81 -2.23 8.84 6.68
N THR A 82 -1.13 8.62 5.94
CA THR A 82 0.17 9.19 6.31
C THR A 82 0.22 10.71 6.20
N GLU A 83 -0.41 11.29 5.17
CA GLU A 83 -0.57 12.74 5.01
C GLU A 83 -1.37 13.35 6.16
N ALA A 84 -2.50 12.73 6.50
CA ALA A 84 -3.33 13.18 7.60
C ALA A 84 -2.57 13.10 8.93
N MET A 85 -1.89 11.97 9.20
CA MET A 85 -1.08 11.83 10.41
C MET A 85 0.06 12.85 10.49
N PHE A 86 0.71 13.15 9.37
CA PHE A 86 1.81 14.11 9.34
C PHE A 86 1.29 15.54 9.56
N ALA A 87 0.14 15.89 8.98
CA ALA A 87 -0.48 17.20 9.14
C ALA A 87 -0.89 17.51 10.60
N GLU A 88 -1.14 16.48 11.41
CA GLU A 88 -1.47 16.61 12.83
C GLU A 88 -0.24 16.82 13.74
N LEU A 89 0.99 16.74 13.21
CA LEU A 89 2.17 17.03 14.01
C LEU A 89 2.20 18.52 14.41
N PRO A 90 2.60 18.86 15.65
CA PRO A 90 2.73 20.25 16.08
C PRO A 90 3.68 21.08 15.19
N THR A 91 4.65 20.42 14.58
CA THR A 91 5.64 21.01 13.67
C THR A 91 5.27 20.88 12.19
N ALA A 92 4.10 20.34 11.83
CA ALA A 92 3.73 20.07 10.44
C ALA A 92 3.87 21.31 9.53
N SER A 93 3.49 22.49 10.04
CA SER A 93 3.55 23.76 9.31
C SER A 93 4.97 24.22 8.97
N THR A 94 6.00 23.67 9.63
CA THR A 94 7.41 23.98 9.34
C THR A 94 7.97 23.17 8.18
N PHE A 95 7.23 22.16 7.71
CA PHE A 95 7.65 21.28 6.63
C PHE A 95 6.90 21.57 5.34
N LYS A 96 7.64 21.64 4.24
CA LYS A 96 7.05 21.62 2.90
C LYS A 96 6.70 20.18 2.52
N VAL A 97 5.42 19.88 2.43
CA VAL A 97 4.89 18.58 1.98
C VAL A 97 4.32 18.76 0.58
N ASP A 98 4.88 18.05 -0.41
CA ASP A 98 4.28 17.98 -1.74
C ASP A 98 3.32 16.79 -1.85
N THR A 99 2.44 16.84 -2.86
CA THR A 99 1.31 15.93 -3.06
C THR A 99 1.69 14.47 -3.33
N ASN A 100 2.98 14.16 -3.52
CA ASN A 100 3.45 12.80 -3.76
C ASN A 100 4.57 12.41 -2.77
N LEU A 101 4.83 13.21 -1.73
CA LEU A 101 5.93 12.96 -0.80
C LEU A 101 5.83 11.57 -0.19
N PHE A 102 4.65 11.16 0.28
CA PHE A 102 4.44 9.87 0.94
C PHE A 102 4.42 8.67 0.00
N GLN A 103 4.39 8.89 -1.32
CA GLN A 103 4.65 7.83 -2.29
C GLN A 103 6.17 7.66 -2.55
N ARG A 104 7.00 8.64 -2.21
CA ARG A 104 8.46 8.50 -2.26
C ARG A 104 8.94 7.97 -0.92
N VAL A 105 8.90 6.65 -0.74
CA VAL A 105 9.12 5.97 0.54
C VAL A 105 10.37 6.47 1.30
N ASP A 106 11.49 6.65 0.61
CA ASP A 106 12.73 7.13 1.22
C ASP A 106 12.63 8.61 1.66
N ASP A 107 12.07 9.48 0.81
CA ASP A 107 11.86 10.89 1.15
C ASP A 107 10.85 11.07 2.28
N ALA A 108 9.79 10.26 2.28
CA ALA A 108 8.80 10.21 3.33
C ALA A 108 9.41 9.74 4.66
N SER A 109 10.24 8.69 4.63
CA SER A 109 10.97 8.21 5.80
C SER A 109 11.87 9.30 6.39
N ASN A 110 12.63 9.99 5.53
CA ASN A 110 13.45 11.13 5.95
C ASN A 110 12.59 12.27 6.51
N LYS A 111 11.43 12.53 5.91
CA LYS A 111 10.53 13.59 6.40
C LYS A 111 9.98 13.28 7.79
N TRP A 112 9.55 12.04 8.02
CA TRP A 112 9.14 11.58 9.35
C TRP A 112 10.29 11.68 10.34
N ARG A 113 11.51 11.33 9.92
CA ARG A 113 12.71 11.43 10.75
C ARG A 113 13.03 12.87 11.12
N ASP A 114 12.92 13.82 10.20
CA ASP A 114 13.11 15.24 10.49
C ASP A 114 12.07 15.74 11.52
N ALA A 115 10.82 15.30 11.39
CA ALA A 115 9.70 15.80 12.17
C ALA A 115 9.55 15.13 13.55
N THR A 116 9.98 13.86 13.68
CA THR A 116 9.70 13.01 14.86
C THR A 116 10.91 12.22 15.36
N HIS A 117 12.07 12.35 14.72
CA HIS A 117 13.28 11.56 14.96
C HIS A 117 13.18 10.07 14.61
N SER A 118 12.09 9.61 14.01
CA SER A 118 11.90 8.23 13.54
C SER A 118 11.44 8.20 12.08
N GLY A 119 12.00 7.29 11.29
CA GLY A 119 11.59 7.00 9.92
C GLY A 119 10.87 5.65 9.79
N TYR A 120 10.52 5.28 8.57
CA TYR A 120 9.89 3.98 8.28
C TYR A 120 10.81 2.79 8.58
N ASP A 121 12.11 2.95 8.40
CA ASP A 121 13.13 1.94 8.71
C ASP A 121 13.30 1.68 10.23
N ASP A 122 12.78 2.56 11.08
CA ASP A 122 12.72 2.32 12.53
C ASP A 122 11.47 1.51 12.94
N ILE A 123 10.48 1.40 12.05
CA ILE A 123 9.15 0.82 12.34
C ILE A 123 8.94 -0.50 11.60
N LEU A 124 9.38 -0.54 10.34
CA LEU A 124 9.24 -1.69 9.46
C LEU A 124 10.54 -2.49 9.46
N ALA A 125 10.42 -3.81 9.55
CA ALA A 125 11.56 -4.68 9.24
C ALA A 125 12.02 -4.44 7.80
N SER A 126 13.30 -4.66 7.51
CA SER A 126 13.89 -4.41 6.18
C SER A 126 13.07 -5.01 5.03
N GLY A 127 12.65 -6.27 5.15
CA GLY A 127 11.81 -6.92 4.13
C GLY A 127 10.42 -6.30 3.96
N GLN A 128 9.84 -5.71 5.00
CA GLN A 128 8.55 -5.00 4.92
C GLN A 128 8.72 -3.64 4.24
N LEU A 129 9.83 -2.94 4.53
CA LEU A 129 10.16 -1.68 3.87
C LEU A 129 10.45 -1.87 2.38
N ASP A 130 11.20 -2.92 2.04
CA ASP A 130 11.47 -3.28 0.65
C ASP A 130 10.17 -3.64 -0.09
N PHE A 131 9.30 -4.43 0.55
CA PHE A 131 7.99 -4.75 0.00
C PHE A 131 7.15 -3.49 -0.24
N LEU A 132 7.13 -2.55 0.71
CA LEU A 132 6.44 -1.27 0.54
C LEU A 132 6.97 -0.49 -0.67
N LYS A 133 8.30 -0.41 -0.82
CA LYS A 133 8.93 0.24 -1.99
C LYS A 133 8.48 -0.40 -3.30
N ILE A 134 8.44 -1.73 -3.37
CA ILE A 134 7.97 -2.47 -4.54
C ILE A 134 6.52 -2.12 -4.85
N MET A 135 5.62 -2.11 -3.86
CA MET A 135 4.20 -1.82 -4.07
C MET A 135 3.96 -0.40 -4.57
N VAL A 136 4.65 0.60 -4.00
CA VAL A 136 4.50 1.99 -4.48
C VAL A 136 5.06 2.16 -5.89
N GLN A 137 6.17 1.49 -6.22
CA GLN A 137 6.66 1.46 -7.60
C GLN A 137 5.70 0.74 -8.56
N ARG A 138 5.02 -0.33 -8.09
CA ARG A 138 4.03 -1.07 -8.88
C ARG A 138 2.86 -0.18 -9.26
N ARG A 139 2.32 0.60 -8.31
CA ARG A 139 1.27 1.60 -8.57
C ARG A 139 1.67 2.55 -9.70
N HIS A 140 2.89 3.08 -9.67
CA HIS A 140 3.35 4.02 -10.69
C HIS A 140 3.40 3.38 -12.09
N LYS A 141 3.75 2.10 -12.18
CA LYS A 141 3.78 1.37 -13.46
C LYS A 141 2.38 1.00 -13.95
N ILE A 142 1.46 0.64 -13.06
CA ILE A 142 0.05 0.37 -13.39
C ILE A 142 -0.62 1.64 -13.94
N GLY A 143 -0.47 2.77 -13.24
CA GLY A 143 -1.09 4.05 -13.62
C GLY A 143 -0.62 4.62 -14.98
N HIS A 144 0.50 4.15 -15.51
CA HIS A 144 1.01 4.55 -16.82
C HIS A 144 0.76 3.54 -17.95
N ARG A 145 0.21 2.35 -17.66
CA ARG A 145 0.11 1.26 -18.67
C ARG A 145 -1.29 0.71 -18.96
N GLN A 146 -2.36 1.31 -18.45
CA GLN A 146 -3.74 0.84 -18.72
C GLN A 146 -3.87 -0.70 -18.57
N GLY A 147 -3.21 -1.30 -17.57
CA GLY A 147 -3.28 -2.75 -17.32
C GLY A 147 -2.34 -3.65 -18.15
N ILE A 148 -1.37 -3.13 -18.91
CA ILE A 148 -0.34 -3.98 -19.55
C ILE A 148 0.90 -4.07 -18.64
N VAL A 149 1.01 -5.15 -17.87
CA VAL A 149 2.25 -5.50 -17.16
C VAL A 149 3.32 -5.88 -18.20
N ASP A 150 4.20 -4.94 -18.53
CA ASP A 150 5.37 -5.21 -19.37
C ASP A 150 6.23 -6.29 -18.70
N GLN A 151 6.54 -7.34 -19.45
CA GLN A 151 7.35 -8.48 -19.07
C GLN A 151 8.72 -8.08 -18.47
N LYS A 152 9.23 -6.89 -18.80
CA LYS A 152 10.42 -6.28 -18.17
C LYS A 152 10.26 -5.93 -16.68
N TYR A 153 9.05 -5.95 -16.11
CA TYR A 153 8.82 -5.68 -14.69
C TYR A 153 9.22 -6.86 -13.80
N VAL A 154 8.88 -8.08 -14.25
CA VAL A 154 9.11 -9.34 -13.54
C VAL A 154 10.61 -9.61 -13.35
N GLU A 155 11.40 -9.29 -14.37
CA GLU A 155 12.85 -9.49 -14.34
C GLU A 155 13.59 -8.55 -13.38
N LYS A 156 12.99 -7.41 -13.01
CA LYS A 156 13.61 -6.38 -12.14
C LYS A 156 13.07 -6.35 -10.71
N SER A 157 11.89 -6.88 -10.43
CA SER A 157 11.26 -6.83 -9.10
C SER A 157 11.68 -7.97 -8.17
N GLY A 158 12.31 -9.02 -8.69
CA GLY A 158 12.63 -10.23 -7.90
C GLY A 158 11.39 -11.04 -7.48
N ASP A 159 10.23 -10.72 -8.07
CA ASP A 159 8.96 -11.35 -7.76
C ASP A 159 8.87 -12.73 -8.45
N ARG A 160 8.87 -13.80 -7.64
CA ARG A 160 8.90 -15.20 -8.12
C ARG A 160 7.51 -15.80 -8.32
N THR A 161 6.44 -15.05 -8.08
CA THR A 161 5.07 -15.57 -8.25
C THR A 161 4.51 -15.35 -9.65
N PHE A 162 5.23 -14.66 -10.54
CA PHE A 162 4.81 -14.50 -11.93
C PHE A 162 5.25 -15.69 -12.78
N VAL A 163 4.29 -16.42 -13.32
CA VAL A 163 4.53 -17.40 -14.41
C VAL A 163 4.12 -16.71 -15.71
N PRO A 164 5.06 -16.39 -16.61
CA PRO A 164 4.72 -15.90 -17.93
C PRO A 164 3.89 -16.97 -18.66
N GLY A 165 2.72 -16.58 -19.16
CA GLY A 165 1.96 -17.41 -20.09
C GLY A 165 2.78 -17.64 -21.36
N ASN A 166 3.14 -18.91 -21.61
CA ASN A 166 3.61 -19.35 -22.91
C ASN A 166 2.36 -19.53 -23.80
N GLY A 167 2.39 -18.94 -24.99
CA GLY A 167 1.27 -18.91 -25.94
C GLY A 167 0.98 -20.21 -26.66
#